data_AF-A0A257UG35-F1
#
_entry.id   AF-A0A257UG35-F1
#
_cell.length_a   1.000
_cell.length_b   1.000
_cell.length_c   1.000
_cell.angle_alpha   90.00
_cell.angle_beta   90.00
_cell.angle_gamma   90.00
#
_symmetry.space_group_name_H-M   'P 1'
#
loop_
_entity.id
_entity.type
_entity.pdbx_description
1 polymer ?
#
loop_
_entity_poly.entity_id
_entity_poly.type
_entity_poly.pdbx_seq_one_letter_code
_entity_poly.pdbx_strand_id
1 'polypeptide(L)'
;MAATPTRWADPQVAGISAQTYQVGFNLTASGVLVAPSANADTFVRIIGYTISASAALVFAFQSSGATATGGNHYLPANAVYPFAHSPAGWFQSLPGEGLNCVITGTGTVGLTLVYMVMSEPRKSN
;
A
#
# COMPACT_ATOMS: atom_id res chain seq x y z
N MET A 1 7.99 -14.44 5.33
CA MET A 1 7.81 -13.86 6.68
C MET A 1 7.37 -12.42 6.50
N ALA A 2 6.20 -12.03 7.00
CA ALA A 2 5.75 -10.64 6.94
C ALA A 2 6.49 -9.85 8.04
N ALA A 3 7.10 -8.73 7.69
CA ALA A 3 7.78 -7.85 8.65
C ALA A 3 6.77 -7.10 9.52
N THR A 4 7.04 -6.95 10.81
CA THR A 4 6.21 -6.18 11.73
C THR A 4 6.29 -4.68 11.40
N PRO A 5 5.17 -3.98 11.18
CA PRO A 5 5.18 -2.54 10.89
C PRO A 5 5.75 -1.72 12.04
N THR A 6 6.61 -0.75 11.72
CA THR A 6 7.02 0.28 12.69
C THR A 6 6.01 1.43 12.67
N ARG A 7 5.49 1.81 13.85
CA ARG A 7 4.45 2.84 14.03
C ARG A 7 5.08 4.20 14.38
N TRP A 8 4.69 5.26 13.70
CA TRP A 8 4.97 6.65 14.13
C TRP A 8 3.70 7.26 14.78
N ALA A 9 3.88 8.10 15.79
CA ALA A 9 2.78 8.75 16.49
C ALA A 9 2.28 9.95 15.68
N ASP A 10 1.00 9.94 15.30
CA ASP A 10 0.37 10.98 14.47
C ASP A 10 -0.60 11.86 15.29
N PRO A 11 -0.79 13.14 14.88
CA PRO A 11 -1.75 14.04 15.51
C PRO A 11 -3.19 13.55 15.30
N GLN A 12 -3.94 13.38 16.39
CA GLN A 12 -5.37 13.07 16.33
C GLN A 12 -6.17 14.36 16.07
N VAL A 13 -6.80 14.47 14.91
CA VAL A 13 -7.87 15.44 14.65
C VAL A 13 -9.19 14.74 14.93
N ALA A 14 -10.13 15.41 15.62
CA ALA A 14 -11.40 14.80 16.02
C ALA A 14 -12.11 14.10 14.85
N GLY A 15 -12.25 12.78 14.94
CA GLY A 15 -12.94 11.95 13.95
C GLY A 15 -12.06 11.29 12.88
N ILE A 16 -10.78 11.66 12.74
CA ILE A 16 -9.85 10.98 11.82
C ILE A 16 -8.65 10.48 12.64
N SER A 17 -8.54 9.16 12.82
CA SER A 17 -7.28 8.56 13.24
C SER A 17 -6.51 8.14 12.02
N ALA A 18 -5.47 8.88 11.67
CA ALA A 18 -4.45 8.44 10.73
C ALA A 18 -3.30 7.83 11.54
N GLN A 19 -2.85 6.64 11.19
CA GLN A 19 -1.60 6.08 11.71
C GLN A 19 -0.68 5.72 10.56
N THR A 20 0.52 6.30 10.57
CA THR A 20 1.55 6.05 9.58
C THR A 20 2.41 4.84 9.95
N TYR A 21 2.63 3.99 8.95
CA TYR A 21 3.42 2.77 9.04
C TYR A 21 4.45 2.70 7.91
N GLN A 22 5.59 2.07 8.19
CA GLN A 22 6.58 1.68 7.19
C GLN A 22 6.87 0.17 7.28
N VAL A 23 6.86 -0.52 6.14
CA VAL A 23 7.06 -1.97 6.04
C VAL A 23 7.87 -2.33 4.79
N GLY A 24 8.82 -3.26 4.93
CA GLY A 24 9.54 -3.86 3.81
C GLY A 24 8.95 -5.21 3.41
N PHE A 25 8.91 -5.48 2.11
CA PHE A 25 8.44 -6.72 1.49
C PHE A 25 9.45 -7.23 0.47
N ASN A 26 9.56 -8.55 0.38
CA ASN A 26 10.22 -9.25 -0.71
C ASN A 26 9.22 -10.26 -1.29
N LEU A 27 8.76 -10.00 -2.51
CA LEU A 27 7.59 -10.64 -3.10
C LEU A 27 8.03 -11.46 -4.32
N THR A 28 7.65 -12.73 -4.35
CA THR A 28 7.85 -13.63 -5.49
C THR A 28 6.57 -13.91 -6.27
N ALA A 29 5.43 -13.44 -5.76
CA ALA A 29 4.10 -13.58 -6.33
C ALA A 29 3.19 -12.46 -5.82
N SER A 30 2.05 -12.26 -6.50
CA SER A 30 0.95 -11.40 -6.07
C SER A 30 0.46 -11.80 -4.68
N GLY A 31 0.01 -10.83 -3.87
CA GLY A 31 -0.48 -11.12 -2.53
C GLY A 31 -0.74 -9.92 -1.64
N VAL A 32 -1.39 -10.19 -0.51
CA VAL A 32 -1.79 -9.18 0.46
C VAL A 32 -0.56 -8.52 1.08
N LEU A 33 -0.48 -7.19 0.99
CA LEU A 33 0.54 -6.36 1.62
C LEU A 33 0.07 -5.87 2.99
N VAL A 34 -1.17 -5.42 3.06
CA VAL A 34 -1.81 -4.93 4.29
C VAL A 34 -3.17 -5.59 4.40
N ALA A 35 -3.42 -6.29 5.51
CA ALA A 35 -4.70 -6.92 5.77
C ALA A 35 -5.82 -5.86 5.88
N PRO A 36 -7.06 -6.19 5.49
CA PRO A 36 -8.20 -5.32 5.74
C PRO A 36 -8.35 -5.06 7.24
N SER A 37 -8.80 -3.85 7.57
CA SER A 37 -9.22 -3.52 8.94
C SER A 37 -10.54 -4.22 9.24
N ALA A 38 -10.77 -4.59 10.50
CA ALA A 38 -12.07 -5.09 10.95
C ALA A 38 -13.19 -4.03 10.85
N ASN A 39 -12.82 -2.75 10.74
CA ASN A 39 -13.76 -1.65 10.56
C ASN A 39 -13.96 -1.35 9.06
N ALA A 40 -15.21 -1.41 8.61
CA ALA A 40 -15.59 -1.18 7.21
C ALA A 40 -15.36 0.26 6.73
N ASP A 41 -15.22 1.22 7.63
CA ASP A 41 -14.97 2.63 7.31
C ASP A 41 -13.47 2.99 7.31
N THR A 42 -12.60 1.98 7.20
CA THR A 42 -11.14 2.17 7.19
C THR A 42 -10.58 2.05 5.78
N PHE A 43 -9.60 2.88 5.43
CA PHE A 43 -8.88 2.86 4.16
C PHE A 43 -7.38 2.79 4.41
N VAL A 44 -6.65 2.16 3.49
CA VAL A 44 -5.19 2.18 3.45
C VAL A 44 -4.76 3.18 2.38
N ARG A 45 -4.19 4.31 2.78
CA ARG A 45 -3.63 5.32 1.87
C ARG A 45 -2.14 5.15 1.75
N ILE A 46 -1.63 4.97 0.53
CA ILE A 46 -0.19 4.92 0.29
C ILE A 46 0.35 6.34 0.18
N ILE A 47 1.36 6.64 0.97
CA ILE A 47 1.93 8.00 1.05
C ILE A 47 3.34 8.06 0.51
N GLY A 48 4.05 6.94 0.41
CA GLY A 48 5.34 6.85 -0.26
C GLY A 48 5.76 5.39 -0.40
N TYR A 49 6.62 5.09 -1.36
CA TYR A 49 7.17 3.75 -1.49
C TYR A 49 8.44 3.74 -2.34
N THR A 50 9.28 2.74 -2.15
CA THR A 50 10.37 2.41 -3.07
C THR A 50 10.15 1.00 -3.58
N ILE A 51 10.21 0.81 -4.89
CA ILE A 51 10.02 -0.49 -5.51
C ILE A 51 11.19 -0.84 -6.42
N SER A 52 11.61 -2.10 -6.40
CA SER A 52 12.62 -2.65 -7.29
C SER A 52 12.21 -4.04 -7.76
N ALA A 53 12.73 -4.46 -8.92
CA ALA A 53 12.46 -5.76 -9.48
C ALA A 53 13.75 -6.45 -9.91
N SER A 54 13.86 -7.76 -9.74
CA SER A 54 15.03 -8.53 -10.20
C SER A 54 15.03 -8.82 -11.71
N ALA A 55 13.88 -8.61 -12.36
CA ALA A 55 13.64 -8.86 -13.79
C ALA A 55 12.58 -7.87 -14.30
N ALA A 56 12.46 -7.75 -15.63
CA ALA A 56 11.42 -6.91 -16.21
C ALA A 56 10.03 -7.48 -15.92
N LEU A 57 9.17 -6.71 -15.25
CA LEU A 57 7.83 -7.13 -14.85
C LEU A 57 6.88 -5.95 -14.70
N VAL A 58 5.59 -6.26 -14.54
CA VAL A 58 4.56 -5.28 -14.21
C VAL A 58 4.12 -5.49 -12.77
N PHE A 59 4.10 -4.40 -12.01
CA PHE A 59 3.58 -4.36 -10.65
C PHE A 59 2.37 -3.44 -10.59
N ALA A 60 1.32 -3.82 -9.87
CA ALA A 60 0.18 -2.96 -9.62
C ALA A 60 -0.31 -3.07 -8.18
N PHE A 61 -0.81 -1.97 -7.65
CA PHE A 61 -1.54 -1.96 -6.39
C PHE A 61 -3.03 -2.15 -6.63
N GLN A 62 -3.66 -2.96 -5.78
CA GLN A 62 -5.07 -3.29 -5.83
C GLN A 62 -5.64 -3.30 -4.41
N SER A 63 -6.92 -2.94 -4.29
CA SER A 63 -7.67 -3.22 -3.07
C SER A 63 -7.95 -4.74 -2.99
N SER A 64 -8.16 -5.28 -1.80
CA SER A 64 -8.38 -6.73 -1.62
C SER A 64 -9.57 -7.31 -2.40
N GLY A 65 -10.53 -6.48 -2.81
CA GLY A 65 -11.64 -6.80 -3.72
C GLY A 65 -11.28 -6.77 -5.21
N ALA A 66 -10.00 -6.83 -5.57
CA ALA A 66 -9.47 -6.85 -6.95
C ALA A 66 -9.74 -5.57 -7.78
N THR A 67 -9.99 -4.44 -7.13
CA THR A 67 -10.06 -3.13 -7.79
C THR A 67 -8.68 -2.51 -7.86
N ALA A 68 -8.17 -2.22 -9.06
CA ALA A 68 -6.89 -1.56 -9.25
C ALA A 68 -6.92 -0.12 -8.70
N THR A 69 -5.91 0.25 -7.91
CA THR A 69 -5.85 1.55 -7.21
C THR A 69 -4.67 2.42 -7.61
N GLY A 70 -3.55 1.82 -8.05
CA GLY A 70 -2.33 2.54 -8.46
C GLY A 70 -2.02 2.50 -9.96
N GLY A 71 -2.81 1.75 -10.75
CA GLY A 71 -2.47 1.44 -12.13
C GLY A 71 -1.27 0.50 -12.26
N ASN A 72 -0.80 0.32 -13.50
CA ASN A 72 0.33 -0.57 -13.81
C ASN A 72 1.65 0.19 -13.77
N HIS A 73 2.62 -0.34 -13.02
CA HIS A 73 3.99 0.10 -12.98
C HIS A 73 4.88 -0.87 -13.77
N TYR A 74 5.46 -0.39 -14.86
CA TYR A 74 6.42 -1.15 -15.64
C TYR A 74 7.81 -1.01 -15.02
N LEU A 75 8.33 -2.11 -14.48
CA LEU A 75 9.61 -2.13 -13.78
C LEU A 75 10.65 -2.85 -14.63
N PRO A 76 11.72 -2.17 -15.10
CA PRO A 76 12.89 -2.84 -15.63
C PRO A 76 13.65 -3.62 -14.56
N ALA A 77 14.47 -4.57 -15.03
CA ALA A 77 15.33 -5.37 -14.16
C ALA A 77 16.37 -4.52 -13.43
N ASN A 78 16.55 -4.79 -12.14
CA ASN A 78 17.57 -4.25 -11.25
C ASN A 78 17.56 -2.71 -11.06
N ALA A 79 16.43 -2.06 -11.36
CA ALA A 79 16.24 -0.65 -11.08
C ALA A 79 15.41 -0.44 -9.81
N VAL A 80 15.66 0.68 -9.14
CA VAL A 80 14.91 1.13 -7.96
C VAL A 80 14.14 2.39 -8.33
N TYR A 81 12.84 2.39 -8.05
CA TYR A 81 11.93 3.51 -8.28
C TYR A 81 11.46 4.08 -6.94
N PRO A 82 11.95 5.27 -6.55
CA PRO A 82 11.43 5.96 -5.40
C PRO A 82 10.21 6.80 -5.77
N PHE A 83 9.14 6.63 -4.99
CA PHE A 83 7.98 7.50 -4.96
C PHE A 83 8.01 8.25 -3.64
N ALA A 84 8.31 9.54 -3.73
CA ALA A 84 8.50 10.39 -2.57
C ALA A 84 7.23 10.48 -1.72
N HIS A 85 7.42 10.85 -0.45
CA HIS A 85 6.32 11.07 0.46
C HIS A 85 5.37 12.18 -0.06
N SER A 86 4.09 11.85 -0.22
CA SER A 86 2.99 12.74 -0.55
C SER A 86 2.00 12.77 0.61
N PRO A 87 1.82 13.92 1.30
CA PRO A 87 0.85 14.06 2.39
C PRO A 87 -0.61 13.79 1.94
N ALA A 88 -0.93 14.07 0.68
CA ALA A 88 -2.25 13.78 0.10
C ALA A 88 -2.43 12.29 -0.23
N GLY A 89 -1.37 11.49 -0.16
CA GLY A 89 -1.29 10.15 -0.70
C GLY A 89 -1.08 10.13 -2.21
N TRP A 90 -0.74 8.96 -2.72
CA TRP A 90 -0.68 8.66 -4.14
C TRP A 90 -1.97 8.00 -4.62
N PHE A 91 -2.48 7.06 -3.82
CA PHE A 91 -3.72 6.33 -4.03
C PHE A 91 -4.13 5.64 -2.71
N GLN A 92 -5.36 5.14 -2.65
CA GLN A 92 -5.91 4.50 -1.46
C GLN A 92 -6.75 3.27 -1.81
N SER A 93 -6.87 2.34 -0.86
CA SER A 93 -7.81 1.22 -0.97
C SER A 93 -9.26 1.67 -0.88
N LEU A 94 -10.18 0.80 -1.30
CA LEU A 94 -11.60 0.95 -1.01
C LEU A 94 -11.88 0.82 0.50
N PRO A 95 -12.94 1.46 1.02
CA PRO A 95 -13.34 1.33 2.42
C PRO A 95 -13.53 -0.14 2.83
N GLY A 96 -12.95 -0.51 3.96
CA GLY A 96 -13.00 -1.86 4.52
C GLY A 96 -12.06 -2.85 3.83
N GLU A 97 -11.36 -2.44 2.77
CA GLU A 97 -10.46 -3.30 2.02
C GLU A 97 -8.99 -3.10 2.41
N GLY A 98 -8.25 -4.21 2.38
CA GLY A 98 -6.81 -4.22 2.54
C GLY A 98 -6.09 -3.76 1.27
N LEU A 99 -4.77 -3.69 1.37
CA LEU A 99 -3.90 -3.44 0.23
C LEU A 99 -3.30 -4.75 -0.26
N ASN A 100 -3.43 -5.00 -1.54
CA ASN A 100 -2.91 -6.17 -2.23
C ASN A 100 -2.03 -5.70 -3.41
N CYS A 101 -1.16 -6.57 -3.91
CA CYS A 101 -0.37 -6.32 -5.12
C CYS A 101 -0.65 -7.36 -6.19
N VAL A 102 -0.50 -6.94 -7.46
CA VAL A 102 -0.43 -7.84 -8.62
C VAL A 102 0.98 -7.77 -9.17
N ILE A 103 1.59 -8.93 -9.37
CA ILE A 103 2.86 -9.10 -10.08
C ILE A 103 2.56 -9.89 -11.36
N THR A 104 2.91 -9.32 -12.51
CA THR A 104 2.80 -9.99 -13.82
C THR A 104 4.18 -10.08 -14.46
N GLY A 105 4.66 -11.31 -14.64
CA GLY A 105 6.01 -11.61 -15.10
C GLY A 105 6.73 -12.57 -14.14
N THR A 106 7.98 -12.91 -14.45
CA THR A 106 8.82 -13.79 -13.64
C THR A 106 9.94 -12.97 -13.00
N GLY A 107 9.97 -12.88 -11.67
CA GLY A 107 11.00 -12.14 -10.94
C GLY A 107 10.61 -11.92 -9.48
N THR A 108 11.50 -11.31 -8.72
CA THR A 108 11.22 -10.87 -7.35
C THR A 108 11.05 -9.36 -7.30
N VAL A 109 10.19 -8.89 -6.40
CA VAL A 109 9.95 -7.47 -6.16
C VAL A 109 10.36 -7.13 -4.73
N GLY A 110 11.31 -6.21 -4.61
CA GLY A 110 11.62 -5.55 -3.35
C GLY A 110 10.75 -4.30 -3.21
N LEU A 111 9.98 -4.20 -2.12
CA LEU A 111 9.11 -3.06 -1.87
C LEU A 111 9.35 -2.55 -0.45
N THR A 112 9.57 -1.25 -0.29
CA THR A 112 9.38 -0.57 1.01
C THR A 112 8.19 0.34 0.86
N LEU A 113 7.17 0.12 1.68
CA LEU A 113 5.91 0.83 1.64
C LEU A 113 5.76 1.72 2.86
N VAL A 114 5.35 2.96 2.64
CA VAL A 114 4.91 3.90 3.68
C VAL A 114 3.43 4.21 3.43
N TYR A 115 2.59 3.95 4.43
CA TYR A 115 1.13 4.07 4.30
C TYR A 115 0.50 4.60 5.58
N MET A 116 -0.68 5.21 5.44
CA MET A 116 -1.56 5.57 6.54
C MET A 116 -2.76 4.62 6.56
N VAL A 117 -3.14 4.16 7.75
CA VAL A 117 -4.47 3.61 8.00
C VAL A 117 -5.34 4.74 8.51
N MET A 118 -6.42 5.04 7.80
CA MET A 118 -7.34 6.13 8.13
C MET A 118 -8.74 5.57 8.32
N SER A 119 -9.44 6.04 9.33
CA SER A 119 -10.89 5.87 9.46
C SER A 119 -11.58 7.19 9.18
N GLU A 120 -12.64 7.17 8.37
CA GLU A 120 -13.53 8.32 8.23
C GLU A 120 -14.91 7.92 8.74
N PRO A 121 -15.56 8.70 9.63
CA PRO A 121 -16.91 8.39 10.07
C PRO A 121 -17.84 8.50 8.87
N ARG A 122 -18.59 7.42 8.60
CA ARG A 122 -19.62 7.39 7.57
C ARG A 122 -20.54 8.60 7.77
N LYS A 123 -20.59 9.52 6.79
CA LYS A 123 -21.60 10.59 6.82
C LYS A 123 -22.97 9.90 6.81
N SER A 124 -23.68 9.96 7.93
CA SER A 124 -25.07 9.55 8.00
C SER A 124 -25.85 10.47 7.05
N ASN A 125 -26.34 9.92 5.94
CA ASN A 125 -27.36 10.57 5.13
C ASN A 125 -28.70 10.53 5.85
#